data_AF-A0A3M1ANX6-F1
#
_entry.id   AF-A0A3M1ANX6-F1
#
_cell.length_a   1.000
_cell.length_b   1.000
_cell.length_c   1.000
_cell.angle_alpha   90.00
_cell.angle_beta   90.00
_cell.angle_gamma   90.00
#
_symmetry.space_group_name_H-M   'P 1'
#
loop_
_entity.id
_entity.type
_entity.pdbx_description
1 polymer ?
#
loop_
_entity_poly.entity_id
_entity_poly.type
_entity_poly.pdbx_seq_one_letter_code
_entity_poly.pdbx_strand_id
1 'polypeptide(L)'
;EPEVQRWIFQHEVTRDFLAKLDDLLLFLLPLYEREGKAYLTIAIGCTGGMHRSVSIVNELGKRFSEAGYRIRIHHRDLYRASQGEEK
;
A
#
# COMPACT_ATOMS: atom_id res chain seq x y z
N GLU A 1 3.84 1.23 13.20
CA GLU A 1 4.30 2.22 14.21
C GLU A 1 4.10 3.63 13.67
N PRO A 2 3.45 4.54 14.43
CA PRO A 2 3.15 5.89 13.96
C PRO A 2 4.41 6.73 13.64
N GLU A 3 5.51 6.49 14.33
CA GLU A 3 6.76 7.24 14.15
C GLU A 3 7.44 6.92 12.83
N VAL A 4 7.53 5.63 12.48
CA VAL A 4 8.05 5.16 11.18
C VAL A 4 7.23 5.75 10.03
N GLN A 5 5.90 5.75 10.17
CA GLN A 5 5.01 6.30 9.15
C GLN A 5 5.24 7.81 8.96
N ARG A 6 5.31 8.58 10.06
CA ARG A 6 5.64 10.01 9.99
C ARG A 6 6.99 10.25 9.32
N TRP A 7 8.01 9.47 9.69
CA TRP A 7 9.34 9.59 9.11
C TRP A 7 9.33 9.31 7.60
N ILE A 8 8.55 8.34 7.13
CA ILE A 8 8.42 8.04 5.70
C ILE A 8 7.76 9.22 4.97
N PHE A 9 6.61 9.70 5.46
CA PHE A 9 5.82 10.72 4.79
C PHE A 9 6.35 12.15 4.93
N GLN A 10 7.34 12.40 5.79
CA GLN A 10 8.02 13.71 5.85
C GLN A 10 8.85 13.99 4.59
N HIS A 11 9.29 12.95 3.87
CA HIS A 11 10.12 13.09 2.67
C HIS A 11 9.27 13.42 1.44
N GLU A 12 9.67 14.46 0.71
CA GLU A 12 8.99 14.92 -0.51
C GLU A 12 8.89 13.81 -1.57
N VAL A 13 10.01 13.11 -1.82
CA VAL A 13 10.05 11.98 -2.78
C VAL A 13 9.00 10.91 -2.50
N THR A 14 8.64 10.69 -1.22
CA THR A 14 7.63 9.70 -0.86
C THR A 14 6.23 10.21 -1.19
N ARG A 15 5.97 11.50 -0.94
CA ARG A 15 4.69 12.13 -1.29
C ARG A 15 4.51 12.17 -2.82
N ASP A 16 5.55 12.50 -3.55
CA ASP A 16 5.54 12.53 -5.02
C ASP A 16 5.34 11.13 -5.62
N PHE A 17 6.04 10.14 -5.07
CA PHE A 17 5.86 8.74 -5.47
C PHE A 17 4.42 8.30 -5.25
N LEU A 18 3.87 8.59 -4.07
CA LEU A 18 2.50 8.25 -3.73
C LEU A 18 1.51 8.92 -4.69
N ALA A 19 1.66 10.22 -4.95
CA ALA A 19 0.78 10.95 -5.86
C ALA A 19 0.78 10.34 -7.28
N LYS A 20 1.96 10.07 -7.84
CA LYS A 20 2.08 9.46 -9.17
C LYS A 20 1.47 8.06 -9.23
N LEU A 21 1.66 7.27 -8.17
CA LEU A 21 1.11 5.93 -8.08
C LEU A 21 -0.41 5.96 -7.93
N ASP A 22 -0.93 6.87 -7.12
CA ASP A 22 -2.36 7.11 -6.91
C ASP A 22 -3.05 7.50 -8.22
N ASP A 23 -2.49 8.47 -8.94
CA ASP A 23 -2.99 8.91 -10.26
C ASP A 23 -3.06 7.75 -11.26
N LEU A 24 -1.99 6.94 -11.33
CA LEU A 24 -1.95 5.78 -12.22
C LEU A 24 -3.02 4.76 -11.85
N LEU A 25 -3.16 4.44 -10.57
CA LEU A 25 -4.09 3.41 -10.12
C LEU A 25 -5.55 3.85 -10.26
N LEU A 26 -5.88 5.10 -9.92
CA LEU A 26 -7.21 5.66 -10.13
C LEU A 26 -7.61 5.70 -11.61
N PHE A 27 -6.65 5.93 -12.50
CA PHE A 27 -6.88 5.81 -13.93
C PHE A 27 -7.19 4.36 -14.36
N LEU A 28 -6.47 3.38 -13.81
CA LEU A 28 -6.58 1.97 -14.22
C LEU A 28 -7.79 1.23 -13.62
N LEU A 29 -8.16 1.54 -12.37
CA LEU A 29 -9.24 0.86 -11.63
C LEU A 29 -10.57 0.75 -12.41
N PRO A 30 -11.14 1.83 -12.98
CA PRO A 30 -12.38 1.73 -13.75
C PRO A 30 -12.21 0.93 -15.06
N LEU A 31 -11.00 0.84 -15.61
CA LEU A 31 -10.74 0.04 -16.81
C LEU A 31 -10.76 -1.46 -16.48
N TYR A 32 -10.17 -1.86 -15.36
CA TYR A 32 -10.23 -3.24 -14.88
C TYR A 32 -11.64 -3.68 -14.48
N GLU A 33 -12.43 -2.75 -13.91
CA GLU A 33 -13.85 -3.00 -13.61
C GLU A 33 -14.65 -3.25 -14.90
N ARG A 34 -14.44 -2.42 -15.93
CA ARG A 34 -15.09 -2.58 -17.24
C ARG A 34 -14.69 -3.88 -17.95
N GLU A 35 -13.47 -4.36 -17.76
CA GLU A 35 -13.02 -5.65 -18.28
C GLU A 35 -13.66 -6.84 -17.52
N GLY A 36 -14.34 -6.59 -16.40
CA GLY A 36 -15.00 -7.62 -15.60
C GLY A 36 -14.03 -8.42 -14.72
N LYS A 37 -12.87 -7.86 -14.35
CA LYS A 37 -11.95 -8.52 -13.41
C LYS A 37 -12.59 -8.57 -12.02
N ALA A 38 -12.78 -9.78 -11.50
CA ALA A 38 -13.34 -9.97 -10.15
C ALA A 38 -12.40 -9.44 -9.05
N TYR A 39 -11.08 -9.49 -9.28
CA TYR A 39 -10.06 -9.04 -8.34
C TYR A 39 -8.88 -8.41 -9.07
N LEU A 40 -8.35 -7.33 -8.50
CA LEU A 40 -7.08 -6.73 -8.87
C LEU A 40 -6.15 -6.77 -7.66
N THR A 41 -5.01 -7.45 -7.79
CA THR A 41 -4.01 -7.55 -6.73
C THR A 41 -2.82 -6.65 -7.05
N ILE A 42 -2.54 -5.68 -6.18
CA ILE A 42 -1.41 -4.76 -6.31
C ILE A 42 -0.42 -5.06 -5.18
N ALA A 43 0.80 -5.46 -5.54
CA ALA A 43 1.86 -5.76 -4.58
C ALA A 43 2.89 -4.64 -4.54
N ILE A 44 3.15 -4.10 -3.34
CA ILE A 44 4.17 -3.07 -3.11
C ILE A 44 5.23 -3.65 -2.19
N GLY A 45 6.46 -3.73 -2.69
CA GLY A 45 7.59 -4.31 -1.98
C GLY A 45 8.61 -3.27 -1.57
N CYS A 46 9.17 -3.43 -0.36
CA CYS A 46 10.45 -2.87 0.01
C CYS A 46 11.36 -4.00 0.49
N THR A 47 12.66 -3.77 0.60
CA THR A 47 13.65 -4.84 0.88
C THR A 47 13.26 -5.75 2.04
N GLY A 48 12.88 -5.17 3.18
CA GLY A 48 12.48 -5.94 4.38
C GLY A 48 10.96 -6.13 4.54
N GLY A 49 10.13 -5.57 3.67
CA GLY A 49 8.68 -5.74 3.72
C GLY A 49 7.93 -5.14 4.93
N MET A 50 8.60 -4.43 5.85
CA MET A 50 8.02 -4.01 7.14
C MET A 50 7.67 -2.53 7.28
N HIS A 51 8.37 -1.63 6.58
CA HIS A 51 8.26 -0.18 6.81
C HIS A 51 7.61 0.57 5.64
N ARG A 52 8.35 0.71 4.53
CA ARG A 52 7.94 1.51 3.36
C ARG A 52 6.74 0.91 2.65
N SER A 53 6.81 -0.37 2.30
CA SER A 53 5.70 -1.09 1.64
C SER A 53 4.43 -1.03 2.48
N VAL A 54 4.53 -1.32 3.78
CA VAL A 54 3.40 -1.30 4.71
C VAL A 54 2.75 0.08 4.78
N SER A 55 3.56 1.13 4.91
CA SER A 55 3.07 2.51 5.02
C SER A 55 2.37 2.97 3.74
N ILE A 56 2.94 2.68 2.57
CA ILE A 56 2.34 3.03 1.27
C ILE A 56 1.04 2.25 1.03
N VAL A 57 1.02 0.94 1.29
CA VAL A 57 -0.18 0.11 1.09
C VAL A 57 -1.34 0.57 1.97
N ASN A 58 -1.07 0.91 3.23
CA ASN A 58 -2.12 1.40 4.13
C ASN A 58 -2.68 2.75 3.67
N GLU A 59 -1.82 3.66 3.21
CA GLU A 59 -2.24 4.96 2.70
C GLU A 59 -3.06 4.85 1.40
N LEU A 60 -2.61 4.04 0.44
CA LEU A 60 -3.39 3.77 -0.79
C LEU A 60 -4.73 3.09 -0.47
N GLY A 61 -4.74 2.14 0.45
CA GLY A 61 -5.96 1.45 0.84
C GLY A 61 -7.00 2.39 1.46
N LYS A 62 -6.54 3.38 2.25
CA LYS A 62 -7.41 4.45 2.76
C LYS A 62 -8.00 5.27 1.61
N ARG A 63 -7.16 5.78 0.70
CA ARG A 63 -7.59 6.61 -0.44
C ARG A 63 -8.57 5.90 -1.36
N PHE A 64 -8.30 4.63 -1.70
CA PHE A 64 -9.20 3.86 -2.57
C PHE A 64 -10.49 3.47 -1.86
N SER A 65 -10.46 3.24 -0.55
CA SER A 65 -11.69 3.06 0.23
C SER A 65 -12.53 4.34 0.23
N GLU A 66 -11.90 5.52 0.34
CA GLU A 66 -12.58 6.83 0.23
C GLU A 66 -13.12 7.07 -1.19
N ALA A 67 -12.45 6.56 -2.22
CA ALA A 67 -12.91 6.57 -3.61
C ALA A 67 -14.00 5.52 -3.92
N GLY A 68 -14.45 4.74 -2.92
CA GLY A 68 -15.57 3.80 -3.05
C GLY A 68 -15.20 2.37 -3.45
N TYR A 69 -13.91 2.03 -3.55
CA TYR A 69 -13.48 0.68 -3.89
C TYR A 69 -13.47 -0.24 -2.66
N ARG A 70 -13.82 -1.52 -2.88
CA ARG A 70 -13.68 -2.57 -1.87
C ARG A 70 -12.22 -3.03 -1.79
N ILE A 71 -11.54 -2.68 -0.71
CA ILE A 71 -10.11 -2.95 -0.53
C ILE A 71 -9.89 -4.05 0.51
N ARG A 72 -8.94 -4.95 0.22
CA ARG A 72 -8.37 -5.89 1.19
C ARG A 72 -6.87 -5.69 1.25
N ILE A 73 -6.35 -5.36 2.43
CA ILE A 73 -4.91 -5.19 2.67
C ILE A 73 -4.32 -6.48 3.24
N HIS A 74 -3.15 -6.87 2.75
CA HIS A 74 -2.39 -7.99 3.29
C HIS A 74 -0.91 -7.64 3.36
N HIS A 75 -0.32 -7.79 4.55
CA HIS A 75 1.10 -7.52 4.81
C HIS A 75 1.86 -8.83 4.98
N ARG A 76 2.45 -9.33 3.88
CA ARG A 76 3.10 -10.66 3.83
C ARG A 76 4.20 -10.83 4.89
N ASP A 77 5.08 -9.83 5.02
CA ASP A 77 6.33 -9.97 5.78
C ASP A 77 6.21 -9.52 7.25
N LEU A 78 5.12 -8.84 7.64
CA LEU A 78 4.90 -8.41 9.03
C LEU A 78 4.78 -9.59 10.01
N TYR A 79 4.22 -10.71 9.56
CA TYR A 79 4.05 -11.90 10.40
C TYR A 79 5.37 -12.63 10.70
N ARG A 80 6.42 -12.41 9.90
CA ARG A 80 7.73 -13.05 10.11
C ARG A 80 8.52 -12.37 11.24
N ALA A 81 8.29 -11.09 11.47
CA ALA A 81 8.97 -10.31 12.51
C ALA A 81 8.45 -10.64 13.92
N SER A 82 7.16 -10.91 14.07
CA SER A 82 6.54 -11.29 15.36
C SER A 82 6.83 -12.73 15.80
N GLN A 83 7.65 -13.48 15.05
CA GLN A 83 8.03 -14.87 15.33
C GLN A 83 9.55 -15.02 15.52
N GLY A 84 10.26 -13.91 15.71
CA GLY A 84 11.72 -13.85 15.81
C GLY A 84 12.29 -13.56 17.20
N GLU A 85 11.47 -13.48 18.25
CA GLU A 85 11.93 -13.22 19.64
C GLU A 85 11.96 -14.48 20.53
N GLU A 86 11.60 -15.66 20.03
CA GLU A 86 11.88 -16.93 20.70
C GLU A 86 13.11 -17.60 20.06
N LYS A 87 14.30 -17.20 20.49
CA LYS A 87 15.49 -18.05 20.42
C LYS A 87 16.45 -17.76 21.56
#